data_AF-A0A7Y5I1A3-F1
#
_entry.id   AF-A0A7Y5I1A3-F1
#
_cell.length_a   1.000
_cell.length_b   1.000
_cell.length_c   1.000
_cell.angle_alpha   90.00
_cell.angle_beta   90.00
_cell.angle_gamma   90.00
#
_symmetry.space_group_name_H-M   'P 1'
#
loop_
_entity.id
_entity.type
_entity.pdbx_description
1 polymer ?
#
loop_
_entity_poly.entity_id
_entity_poly.type
_entity_poly.pdbx_seq_one_letter_code
_entity_poly.pdbx_strand_id
1 'polypeptide(L)'
;RCFDNSLLSLRPEDAMTALQSAPPARPGNPPLPAHGTSPVLDGQMYENIASRALMSHCLDQHNAMALAGWPQEDVLYSLRHQQVQPAHATLLKLLKAIEAEQSLETFEGIMGEDPLLAYRFMVYTNSASLGLRTGIDSLRRGLVMMGYGSIKRWLSDQLPHASTEMDLRPVREAMVLRARLTEHLLESGLQKDLRSEVYMCGLFSQLDELMGEPIGNILHRIPLSERVYDAIVTRTGPYAPSLEMACALETSDASAIRQLCEDNTLELEEINRALLRVLSNLEVVRHPGH
;
A
#
# COMPACT_ATOMS: atom_id res chain seq x y z
N ARG A 1 -30.08 17.81 10.03
CA ARG A 1 -29.93 17.82 8.56
C ARG A 1 -29.32 16.48 8.21
N CYS A 2 -29.94 15.67 7.35
CA CYS A 2 -29.61 14.23 7.27
C CYS A 2 -28.41 13.87 6.39
N PHE A 3 -27.85 14.80 5.62
CA PHE A 3 -26.54 14.62 4.97
C PHE A 3 -25.92 16.01 4.81
N ASP A 4 -25.00 16.38 5.71
CA ASP A 4 -24.23 17.63 5.55
C ASP A 4 -23.19 17.50 4.42
N ASN A 5 -22.85 16.26 4.02
CA ASN A 5 -21.86 15.95 2.99
C ASN A 5 -22.42 14.96 1.95
N SER A 6 -22.04 15.14 0.70
CA SER A 6 -22.38 14.30 -0.46
C SER A 6 -21.12 13.84 -1.18
N LEU A 7 -21.19 12.68 -1.83
CA LEU A 7 -20.18 12.22 -2.79
C LEU A 7 -20.47 12.85 -4.15
N LEU A 8 -19.52 13.61 -4.67
CA LEU A 8 -19.64 14.36 -5.92
C LEU A 8 -18.60 13.88 -6.94
N SER A 9 -19.00 13.81 -8.20
CA SER A 9 -18.06 13.63 -9.31
C SER A 9 -17.91 14.95 -10.06
N LEU A 10 -16.66 15.34 -10.33
CA LEU A 10 -16.36 16.52 -11.12
C LEU A 10 -16.45 16.18 -12.61
N ARG A 11 -17.19 17.00 -13.36
CA ARG A 11 -17.17 16.90 -14.82
C ARG A 11 -15.80 17.32 -15.35
N PRO A 12 -15.40 16.83 -16.54
CA PRO A 12 -14.10 17.20 -17.12
C PRO A 12 -13.88 18.71 -17.25
N GLU A 13 -14.93 19.47 -17.61
CA GLU A 13 -14.86 20.94 -17.67
C GLU A 13 -14.61 21.59 -16.30
N ASP A 14 -15.24 21.08 -15.24
CA ASP A 14 -15.13 21.60 -13.88
C ASP A 14 -13.76 21.25 -13.29
N ALA A 15 -13.27 20.04 -13.54
CA ALA A 15 -11.93 19.62 -13.15
C ALA A 15 -10.85 20.50 -13.79
N MET A 16 -10.98 20.83 -15.07
CA MET A 16 -10.06 21.76 -15.75
C MET A 16 -10.11 23.16 -15.16
N THR A 17 -11.31 23.66 -14.87
CA THR A 17 -11.51 24.98 -14.26
C THR A 17 -10.91 25.03 -12.86
N ALA A 18 -11.10 23.97 -12.07
CA ALA A 18 -10.48 23.81 -10.75
C ALA A 18 -8.95 23.86 -10.85
N LEU A 19 -8.35 23.12 -11.78
CA LEU A 19 -6.90 23.12 -12.02
C LEU A 19 -6.36 24.48 -12.48
N GLN A 20 -7.11 25.24 -13.26
CA GLN A 20 -6.74 26.59 -13.69
C GLN A 20 -6.84 27.61 -12.55
N SER A 21 -7.78 27.42 -11.63
CA SER A 21 -7.95 28.26 -10.44
C SER A 21 -6.91 27.95 -9.35
N ALA A 22 -6.37 26.73 -9.36
CA ALA A 22 -5.33 26.29 -8.43
C ALA A 22 -3.99 26.97 -8.77
N PRO A 23 -3.30 27.57 -7.79
CA PRO A 23 -1.94 28.03 -8.01
C PRO A 23 -1.01 26.84 -8.33
N PRO A 24 0.10 27.04 -9.07
CA PRO A 24 1.06 25.97 -9.30
C PRO A 24 1.62 25.48 -7.97
N ALA A 25 1.39 24.20 -7.67
CA ALA A 25 1.94 23.54 -6.48
C ALA A 25 3.48 23.57 -6.56
N ARG A 26 4.12 24.36 -5.68
CA ARG A 26 5.57 24.33 -5.49
C ARG A 26 5.86 23.55 -4.20
N PRO A 27 6.68 22.49 -4.25
CA PRO A 27 7.01 21.73 -3.04
C PRO A 27 7.68 22.65 -2.01
N GLY A 28 7.15 22.68 -0.79
CA GLY A 28 7.73 23.39 0.35
C GLY A 28 7.28 24.85 0.56
N ASN A 29 6.38 25.41 -0.26
CA ASN A 29 5.80 26.74 -0.05
C ASN A 29 4.31 26.67 0.32
N PRO A 30 3.80 27.58 1.17
CA PRO A 30 2.37 27.66 1.46
C PRO A 30 1.59 27.96 0.17
N PRO A 31 0.37 27.40 0.01
CA PRO A 31 -0.45 27.62 -1.17
C PRO A 31 -0.72 29.12 -1.36
N LEU A 32 -0.51 29.61 -2.57
CA LEU A 32 -0.92 30.96 -2.97
C LEU A 32 -2.46 31.02 -3.00
N PRO A 33 -3.08 32.18 -2.78
CA PRO A 33 -4.54 32.29 -2.89
C PRO A 33 -4.99 32.00 -4.33
N ALA A 34 -6.00 31.15 -4.48
CA ALA A 34 -6.60 30.77 -5.76
C ALA A 34 -7.13 31.99 -6.53
N HIS A 35 -7.00 31.97 -7.86
CA HIS A 35 -7.53 33.02 -8.73
C HIS A 35 -8.79 32.49 -9.44
N GLY A 36 -9.97 32.82 -8.92
CA GLY A 36 -11.27 32.52 -9.53
C GLY A 36 -12.22 31.71 -8.64
N THR A 37 -13.50 31.62 -9.02
CA THR A 37 -14.49 30.74 -8.38
C THR A 37 -14.23 29.30 -8.82
N SER A 38 -13.62 28.52 -7.93
CA SER A 38 -13.46 27.06 -8.12
C SER A 38 -14.84 26.38 -8.10
N PRO A 39 -15.10 25.40 -8.97
CA PRO A 39 -16.33 24.60 -8.96
C PRO A 39 -16.35 23.56 -7.82
N VAL A 40 -15.23 23.40 -7.10
CA VAL A 40 -15.13 22.50 -5.94
C VAL A 40 -15.82 23.15 -4.74
N LEU A 41 -16.79 22.44 -4.17
CA LEU A 41 -17.50 22.77 -2.95
C LEU A 41 -16.73 22.29 -1.71
N ASP A 42 -16.70 23.14 -0.69
CA ASP A 42 -16.00 22.87 0.57
C ASP A 42 -16.67 21.76 1.38
N GLY A 43 -15.86 20.93 2.05
CA GLY A 43 -16.34 19.89 2.97
C GLY A 43 -17.05 18.69 2.31
N GLN A 44 -17.10 18.64 0.98
CA GLN A 44 -17.71 17.53 0.25
C GLN A 44 -16.73 16.37 0.04
N MET A 45 -17.26 15.21 -0.34
CA MET A 45 -16.45 14.05 -0.73
C MET A 45 -16.42 14.00 -2.25
N TYR A 46 -15.29 13.62 -2.84
CA TYR A 46 -15.15 13.56 -4.30
C TYR A 46 -14.77 12.17 -4.79
N GLU A 47 -15.29 11.77 -5.93
CA GLU A 47 -14.89 10.55 -6.63
C GLU A 47 -14.28 10.83 -7.99
N ASN A 48 -13.50 9.87 -8.51
CA ASN A 48 -12.89 9.92 -9.85
C ASN A 48 -11.92 11.10 -10.03
N ILE A 49 -11.16 11.42 -8.98
CA ILE A 49 -10.08 12.42 -9.06
C ILE A 49 -8.87 11.79 -9.73
N ALA A 50 -8.57 12.22 -10.95
CA ALA A 50 -7.54 11.59 -11.79
C ALA A 50 -6.14 12.22 -11.69
N SER A 51 -5.95 13.33 -10.96
CA SER A 51 -4.65 14.01 -10.84
C SER A 51 -4.30 14.40 -9.43
N ARG A 52 -3.00 14.36 -9.11
CA ARG A 52 -2.42 14.79 -7.84
C ARG A 52 -2.70 16.27 -7.56
N ALA A 53 -2.68 17.09 -8.60
CA ALA A 53 -2.99 18.52 -8.48
C ALA A 53 -4.46 18.76 -8.08
N LEU A 54 -5.40 18.05 -8.70
CA LEU A 54 -6.83 18.16 -8.35
C LEU A 54 -7.12 17.58 -6.97
N MET A 55 -6.45 16.50 -6.60
CA MET A 55 -6.49 15.91 -5.26
C MET A 55 -6.05 16.91 -4.18
N SER A 56 -4.88 17.55 -4.33
CA SER A 56 -4.42 18.59 -3.41
C SER A 56 -5.36 19.79 -3.39
N HIS A 57 -5.93 20.18 -4.53
CA HIS A 57 -6.94 21.24 -4.59
C HIS A 57 -8.19 20.89 -3.78
N CYS A 58 -8.72 19.66 -3.91
CA CYS A 58 -9.86 19.20 -3.14
C CYS A 58 -9.56 19.09 -1.64
N LEU A 59 -8.49 18.40 -1.26
CA LEU A 59 -8.18 18.11 0.15
C LEU A 59 -7.62 19.32 0.89
N ASP A 60 -6.62 19.99 0.34
CA ASP A 60 -5.85 21.01 1.06
C ASP A 60 -6.49 22.40 0.96
N GLN A 61 -7.11 22.74 -0.18
CA GLN A 61 -7.68 24.07 -0.40
C GLN A 61 -9.19 24.14 -0.08
N HIS A 62 -9.92 23.08 -0.38
CA HIS A 62 -11.38 23.01 -0.19
C HIS A 62 -11.81 22.13 0.99
N ASN A 63 -10.87 21.63 1.80
CA ASN A 63 -11.16 20.78 2.97
C ASN A 63 -12.09 19.61 2.64
N ALA A 64 -11.93 19.00 1.45
CA ALA A 64 -12.72 17.84 1.09
C ALA A 64 -12.54 16.74 2.14
N MET A 65 -13.63 16.12 2.56
CA MET A 65 -13.60 15.18 3.69
C MET A 65 -13.01 13.82 3.31
N ALA A 66 -13.12 13.43 2.05
CA ALA A 66 -12.55 12.19 1.53
C ALA A 66 -12.50 12.21 -0.01
N LEU A 67 -11.63 11.37 -0.55
CA LEU A 67 -11.57 11.05 -1.96
C LEU A 67 -11.84 9.56 -2.18
N ALA A 68 -12.76 9.23 -3.07
CA ALA A 68 -13.01 7.87 -3.56
C ALA A 68 -12.28 7.68 -4.90
N GLY A 69 -11.25 6.84 -4.90
CA GLY A 69 -10.33 6.68 -6.03
C GLY A 69 -9.15 7.65 -5.91
N TRP A 70 -8.11 7.21 -5.21
CA TRP A 70 -6.85 7.95 -5.10
C TRP A 70 -6.14 7.99 -6.46
N PRO A 71 -5.57 9.13 -6.91
CA PRO A 71 -4.86 9.23 -8.19
C PRO A 71 -3.47 8.58 -8.12
N GLN A 72 -3.40 7.28 -7.82
CA GLN A 72 -2.17 6.52 -7.61
C GLN A 72 -1.22 6.64 -8.80
N GLU A 73 -1.72 6.48 -10.02
CA GLU A 73 -0.90 6.56 -11.24
C GLU A 73 -0.18 7.91 -11.37
N ASP A 74 -0.88 9.02 -11.17
CA ASP A 74 -0.30 10.37 -11.29
C ASP A 74 0.67 10.67 -10.13
N VAL A 75 0.36 10.21 -8.91
CA VAL A 75 1.26 10.31 -7.76
C VAL A 75 2.57 9.57 -8.06
N LEU A 76 2.50 8.31 -8.48
CA LEU A 76 3.68 7.51 -8.82
C LEU A 76 4.45 8.10 -10.00
N TYR A 77 3.75 8.52 -11.05
CA TYR A 77 4.35 9.16 -12.21
C TYR A 77 5.10 10.45 -11.85
N SER A 78 4.56 11.25 -10.93
CA SER A 78 5.22 12.48 -10.45
C SER A 78 6.53 12.21 -9.70
N LEU A 79 6.68 10.99 -9.14
CA LEU A 79 7.84 10.57 -8.35
C LEU A 79 8.81 9.66 -9.12
N ARG A 80 8.53 9.33 -10.38
CA ARG A 80 9.30 8.35 -11.19
C ARG A 80 10.82 8.60 -11.32
N HIS A 81 11.28 9.82 -11.06
CA HIS A 81 12.70 10.19 -11.12
C HIS A 81 13.37 10.23 -9.73
N GLN A 82 12.62 9.93 -8.68
CA GLN A 82 13.08 9.86 -7.30
C GLN A 82 13.07 8.41 -6.84
N GLN A 83 14.08 8.01 -6.09
CA GLN A 83 14.03 6.70 -5.44
C GLN A 83 13.03 6.76 -4.28
N VAL A 84 11.94 6.01 -4.38
CA VAL A 84 10.97 5.90 -3.30
C VAL A 84 11.61 5.19 -2.10
N GLN A 85 11.47 5.81 -0.93
CA GLN A 85 12.07 5.34 0.33
C GLN A 85 10.97 4.78 1.25
N PRO A 86 11.28 3.90 2.21
CA PRO A 86 10.34 3.47 3.24
C PRO A 86 9.70 4.63 4.00
N ALA A 87 8.47 4.48 4.46
CA ALA A 87 7.77 5.52 5.19
C ALA A 87 8.44 5.81 6.55
N HIS A 88 8.69 7.09 6.81
CA HIS A 88 9.28 7.55 8.07
C HIS A 88 8.44 7.15 9.29
N ALA A 89 7.11 7.24 9.18
CA ALA A 89 6.19 6.87 10.24
C ALA A 89 6.32 5.38 10.64
N THR A 90 6.44 4.47 9.67
CA THR A 90 6.57 3.04 9.91
C THR A 90 7.91 2.70 10.58
N LEU A 91 9.01 3.31 10.12
CA LEU A 91 10.33 3.19 10.76
C LEU A 91 10.31 3.65 12.22
N LEU A 92 9.73 4.82 12.50
CA LEU A 92 9.58 5.32 13.87
C LEU A 92 8.69 4.42 14.73
N LYS A 93 7.57 3.92 14.17
CA LYS A 93 6.67 3.00 14.87
C LYS A 93 7.41 1.72 15.28
N LEU A 94 8.24 1.17 14.39
CA LEU A 94 9.03 -0.03 14.68
C LEU A 94 10.14 0.23 15.70
N LEU A 95 10.86 1.36 15.60
CA LEU A 95 11.86 1.76 16.60
C LEU A 95 11.25 1.91 18.00
N LYS A 96 10.09 2.56 18.10
CA LYS A 96 9.35 2.70 19.36
C LYS A 96 8.91 1.35 19.91
N ALA A 97 8.43 0.45 19.05
CA ALA A 97 8.04 -0.90 19.46
C ALA A 97 9.25 -1.68 20.03
N ILE A 98 10.43 -1.53 19.43
CA ILE A 98 11.68 -2.16 19.91
C ILE A 98 12.09 -1.58 21.27
N GLU A 99 12.01 -0.26 21.44
CA GLU A 99 12.32 0.40 22.73
C GLU A 99 11.35 0.02 23.85
N ALA A 100 10.09 -0.26 23.49
CA ALA A 100 9.08 -0.76 24.40
C ALA A 100 9.11 -2.30 24.59
N GLU A 101 10.13 -2.98 24.04
CA GLU A 101 10.31 -4.44 24.12
C GLU A 101 9.05 -5.25 23.75
N GLN A 102 8.34 -4.80 22.71
CA GLN A 102 7.14 -5.48 22.23
C GLN A 102 7.46 -6.85 21.62
N SER A 103 6.42 -7.65 21.39
CA SER A 103 6.57 -9.01 20.85
C SER A 103 7.08 -9.02 19.40
N LEU A 104 7.67 -10.15 19.01
CA LEU A 104 8.10 -10.41 17.64
C LEU A 104 6.94 -10.30 16.64
N GLU A 105 5.75 -10.75 17.02
CA GLU A 105 4.52 -10.57 16.24
C GLU A 105 4.26 -9.11 15.88
N THR A 106 4.47 -8.19 16.84
CA THR A 106 4.27 -6.77 16.60
C THR A 106 5.32 -6.20 15.65
N PHE A 107 6.57 -6.64 15.74
CA PHE A 107 7.62 -6.21 14.81
C PHE A 107 7.35 -6.68 13.39
N GLU A 108 6.96 -7.94 13.23
CA GLU A 108 6.55 -8.51 11.95
C GLU A 108 5.36 -7.74 11.36
N GLY A 109 4.34 -7.46 12.17
CA GLY A 109 3.17 -6.70 11.76
C GLY A 109 3.51 -5.29 11.28
N ILE A 110 4.27 -4.52 12.08
CA ILE A 110 4.67 -3.15 11.72
C ILE A 110 5.56 -3.15 10.48
N MET A 111 6.51 -4.08 10.37
CA MET A 111 7.37 -4.18 9.20
C MET A 111 6.58 -4.50 7.93
N GLY A 112 5.55 -5.34 8.04
CA GLY A 112 4.63 -5.67 6.97
C GLY A 112 3.67 -4.54 6.56
N GLU A 113 3.62 -3.42 7.28
CA GLU A 113 2.81 -2.24 6.90
C GLU A 113 3.48 -1.39 5.81
N ASP A 114 4.76 -1.64 5.47
CA ASP A 114 5.47 -0.93 4.42
C ASP A 114 6.18 -1.90 3.46
N PRO A 115 5.75 -1.99 2.18
CA PRO A 115 6.29 -2.95 1.23
C PRO A 115 7.78 -2.70 0.92
N LEU A 116 8.21 -1.44 0.86
CA LEU A 116 9.62 -1.11 0.61
C LEU A 116 10.50 -1.44 1.82
N LEU A 117 10.00 -1.21 3.03
CA LEU A 117 10.70 -1.58 4.26
C LEU A 117 10.89 -3.09 4.36
N ALA A 118 9.80 -3.86 4.16
CA ALA A 118 9.82 -5.31 4.17
C ALA A 118 10.79 -5.86 3.11
N TYR A 119 10.73 -5.35 1.87
CA TYR A 119 11.65 -5.75 0.81
C TYR A 119 13.12 -5.44 1.16
N ARG A 120 13.43 -4.20 1.57
CA ARG A 120 14.81 -3.81 1.94
C ARG A 120 15.34 -4.60 3.12
N PHE A 121 14.48 -4.94 4.08
CA PHE A 121 14.84 -5.80 5.19
C PHE A 121 15.23 -7.20 4.70
N MET A 122 14.46 -7.78 3.78
CA MET A 122 14.79 -9.08 3.18
C MET A 122 16.09 -9.03 2.38
N VAL A 123 16.33 -7.98 1.58
CA VAL A 123 17.61 -7.80 0.88
C VAL A 123 18.77 -7.70 1.89
N TYR A 124 18.61 -6.87 2.92
CA TYR A 124 19.65 -6.65 3.93
C TYR A 124 19.99 -7.95 4.68
N THR A 125 19.00 -8.64 5.22
CA THR A 125 19.17 -9.90 5.96
C THR A 125 19.85 -10.97 5.11
N ASN A 126 19.59 -11.00 3.80
CA ASN A 126 20.19 -11.97 2.88
C ASN A 126 21.55 -11.56 2.30
N SER A 127 21.86 -10.27 2.24
CA SER A 127 23.18 -9.78 1.82
C SER A 127 24.29 -10.11 2.83
N ALA A 128 23.95 -10.16 4.12
CA ALA A 128 24.89 -10.50 5.20
C ALA A 128 24.98 -12.02 5.45
N SER A 129 24.05 -12.82 4.92
CA SER A 129 23.91 -14.24 5.27
C SER A 129 24.86 -15.19 4.53
N LEU A 130 26.10 -14.76 4.26
CA LEU A 130 27.17 -15.54 3.64
C LEU A 130 27.42 -16.85 4.44
N GLY A 131 26.65 -17.91 4.15
CA GLY A 131 26.72 -19.19 4.84
C GLY A 131 25.38 -19.92 5.08
N LEU A 132 24.21 -19.29 4.89
CA LEU A 132 22.93 -19.99 4.95
C LEU A 132 22.65 -20.71 3.62
N ARG A 133 22.42 -22.03 3.68
CA ARG A 133 22.10 -22.84 2.49
C ARG A 133 20.77 -22.46 1.82
N THR A 134 19.82 -21.91 2.55
CA THR A 134 18.42 -21.69 2.10
C THR A 134 17.98 -20.22 2.12
N GLY A 135 18.88 -19.26 2.35
CA GLY A 135 18.50 -17.84 2.50
C GLY A 135 17.55 -17.59 3.68
N ILE A 136 17.03 -16.37 3.81
CA ILE A 136 15.98 -15.94 4.75
C ILE A 136 14.77 -15.53 3.92
N ASP A 137 13.73 -16.35 4.00
CA ASP A 137 12.52 -16.33 3.17
C ASP A 137 11.32 -15.64 3.81
N SER A 138 11.42 -15.25 5.09
CA SER A 138 10.33 -14.57 5.82
C SER A 138 10.84 -13.47 6.74
N LEU A 139 9.99 -12.44 6.95
CA LEU A 139 10.27 -11.34 7.88
C LEU A 139 10.55 -11.85 9.29
N ARG A 140 9.69 -12.74 9.80
CA ARG A 140 9.82 -13.36 11.12
C ARG A 140 11.19 -14.01 11.30
N ARG A 141 11.63 -14.82 10.34
CA ARG A 141 12.94 -15.49 10.41
C ARG A 141 14.09 -14.49 10.37
N GLY A 142 14.01 -13.47 9.51
CA GLY A 142 15.01 -12.40 9.47
C GLY A 142 15.11 -11.64 10.79
N LEU A 143 13.97 -11.32 11.42
CA LEU A 143 13.91 -10.63 12.71
C LEU A 143 14.57 -11.46 13.82
N VAL A 144 14.26 -12.76 13.88
CA VAL A 144 14.89 -13.69 14.85
C VAL A 144 16.40 -13.77 14.63
N MET A 145 16.84 -13.86 13.38
CA MET A 145 18.25 -14.01 13.04
C MET A 145 19.09 -12.77 13.30
N MET A 146 18.57 -11.58 13.02
CA MET A 146 19.29 -10.32 13.27
C MET A 146 19.40 -9.98 14.75
N GLY A 147 18.34 -10.27 15.51
CA GLY A 147 18.20 -9.84 16.91
C GLY A 147 17.98 -8.33 17.05
N TYR A 148 17.43 -7.93 18.20
CA TYR A 148 16.92 -6.57 18.42
C TYR A 148 17.96 -5.46 18.24
N GLY A 149 19.19 -5.65 18.73
CA GLY A 149 20.25 -4.63 18.63
C GLY A 149 20.66 -4.36 17.17
N SER A 150 20.74 -5.40 16.34
CA SER A 150 21.07 -5.25 14.92
C SER A 150 19.92 -4.63 14.14
N ILE A 151 18.67 -5.00 14.45
CA ILE A 151 17.47 -4.40 13.85
C ILE A 151 17.42 -2.91 14.18
N LYS A 152 17.61 -2.53 15.45
CA LYS A 152 17.61 -1.12 15.87
C LYS A 152 18.66 -0.32 15.09
N ARG A 153 19.89 -0.84 14.98
CA ARG A 153 20.97 -0.18 14.23
C ARG A 153 20.63 -0.01 12.74
N TRP A 154 20.11 -1.07 12.12
CA TRP A 154 19.69 -1.02 10.72
C TRP A 154 18.56 0.01 10.50
N LEU A 155 17.53 0.02 11.36
CA LEU A 155 16.45 1.00 11.28
C LEU A 155 16.94 2.44 11.49
N SER A 156 17.88 2.66 12.42
CA SER A 156 18.50 3.97 12.62
C SER A 156 19.30 4.45 11.41
N ASP A 157 19.89 3.54 10.64
CA ASP A 157 20.58 3.85 9.39
C ASP A 157 19.61 4.17 8.24
N GLN A 158 18.43 3.54 8.22
CA GLN A 158 17.40 3.84 7.22
C GLN A 158 16.65 5.16 7.49
N LEU A 159 16.53 5.57 8.76
CA LEU A 159 15.70 6.70 9.19
C LEU A 159 16.03 8.05 8.51
N PRO A 160 17.31 8.45 8.31
CA PRO A 160 17.66 9.70 7.64
C PRO A 160 17.22 9.77 6.17
N HIS A 161 17.03 8.61 5.54
CA HIS A 161 16.63 8.48 4.14
C HIS A 161 15.12 8.24 4.00
N ALA A 162 14.37 8.17 5.09
CA ALA A 162 12.96 7.80 5.05
C ALA A 162 12.09 8.84 4.33
N SER A 163 11.06 8.37 3.65
CA SER A 163 10.10 9.23 2.95
C SER A 163 9.10 9.84 3.93
N THR A 164 8.87 11.14 3.78
CA THR A 164 7.77 11.90 4.41
C THR A 164 6.69 12.30 3.40
N GLU A 165 6.71 11.70 2.20
CA GLU A 165 5.73 11.98 1.15
C GLU A 165 4.37 11.37 1.52
N MET A 166 3.42 12.24 1.85
CA MET A 166 2.11 11.84 2.33
C MET A 166 1.27 11.18 1.24
N ASP A 167 1.49 11.56 -0.02
CA ASP A 167 0.67 11.05 -1.13
C ASP A 167 0.95 9.58 -1.46
N LEU A 168 2.07 9.04 -0.98
CA LEU A 168 2.40 7.62 -1.07
C LEU A 168 1.71 6.76 -0.01
N ARG A 169 1.13 7.36 1.03
CA ARG A 169 0.51 6.61 2.12
C ARG A 169 -0.67 5.77 1.63
N PRO A 170 -1.66 6.32 0.89
CA PRO A 170 -2.76 5.50 0.35
C PRO A 170 -2.29 4.39 -0.59
N VAL A 171 -1.22 4.64 -1.36
CA VAL A 171 -0.62 3.63 -2.24
C VAL A 171 -0.09 2.45 -1.43
N ARG A 172 0.67 2.70 -0.35
CA ARG A 172 1.18 1.65 0.54
C ARG A 172 0.05 0.91 1.27
N GLU A 173 -0.94 1.65 1.75
CA GLU A 173 -2.12 1.07 2.42
C GLU A 173 -2.90 0.16 1.47
N ALA A 174 -3.03 0.51 0.18
CA ALA A 174 -3.62 -0.36 -0.83
C ALA A 174 -2.82 -1.67 -1.01
N MET A 175 -1.49 -1.61 -1.07
CA MET A 175 -0.65 -2.83 -1.13
C MET A 175 -0.82 -3.72 0.11
N VAL A 176 -0.94 -3.12 1.30
CA VAL A 176 -1.19 -3.85 2.55
C VAL A 176 -2.59 -4.48 2.54
N LEU A 177 -3.60 -3.76 2.04
CA LEU A 177 -4.95 -4.28 1.90
C LEU A 177 -4.98 -5.49 0.96
N ARG A 178 -4.30 -5.41 -0.17
CA ARG A 178 -4.15 -6.54 -1.10
C ARG A 178 -3.50 -7.75 -0.45
N ALA A 179 -2.43 -7.52 0.31
CA ALA A 179 -1.74 -8.57 1.05
C ALA A 179 -2.69 -9.30 1.99
N ARG A 180 -3.49 -8.55 2.76
CA ARG A 180 -4.50 -9.12 3.67
C ARG A 180 -5.62 -9.82 2.94
N LEU A 181 -6.12 -9.25 1.84
CA LEU A 181 -7.16 -9.88 1.02
C LEU A 181 -6.66 -11.20 0.43
N THR A 182 -5.46 -11.20 -0.15
CA THR A 182 -4.82 -12.40 -0.71
C THR A 182 -4.67 -13.50 0.35
N GLU A 183 -4.21 -13.14 1.55
CA GLU A 183 -4.11 -14.06 2.69
C GLU A 183 -5.47 -14.62 3.13
N HIS A 184 -6.51 -13.80 3.17
CA HIS A 184 -7.85 -14.20 3.61
C HIS A 184 -8.64 -14.98 2.56
N LEU A 185 -8.38 -14.73 1.28
CA LEU A 185 -9.00 -15.45 0.16
C LEU A 185 -8.39 -16.83 -0.04
N LEU A 186 -7.15 -17.04 0.40
CA LEU A 186 -6.55 -18.37 0.41
C LEU A 186 -7.08 -19.16 1.61
N GLU A 187 -7.58 -20.36 1.33
CA GLU A 187 -8.41 -21.24 2.19
C GLU A 187 -8.24 -21.14 3.72
N SER A 188 -9.36 -21.34 4.44
CA SER A 188 -9.35 -21.50 5.90
C SER A 188 -8.66 -22.80 6.32
N GLY A 189 -7.47 -22.71 6.91
CA GLY A 189 -6.74 -23.88 7.45
C GLY A 189 -5.22 -23.84 7.24
N LEU A 190 -4.71 -22.83 6.54
CA LEU A 190 -3.28 -22.65 6.31
C LEU A 190 -2.51 -22.53 7.63
N GLN A 191 -1.35 -23.19 7.67
CA GLN A 191 -0.39 -23.00 8.74
C GLN A 191 0.09 -21.54 8.77
N LYS A 192 0.49 -21.06 9.96
CA LYS A 192 0.90 -19.66 10.17
C LYS A 192 1.98 -19.22 9.17
N ASP A 193 2.98 -20.06 8.93
CA ASP A 193 4.09 -19.73 8.03
C ASP A 193 3.62 -19.59 6.57
N LEU A 194 2.69 -20.43 6.17
CA LEU A 194 2.09 -20.39 4.84
C LEU A 194 1.28 -19.11 4.64
N ARG A 195 0.55 -18.65 5.67
CA ARG A 195 -0.14 -17.36 5.63
C ARG A 195 0.80 -16.18 5.52
N SER A 196 1.90 -16.17 6.29
CA SER A 196 2.93 -15.12 6.18
C SER A 196 3.55 -15.08 4.77
N GLU A 197 3.76 -16.25 4.15
CA GLU A 197 4.24 -16.33 2.76
C GLU A 197 3.25 -15.72 1.76
N VAL A 198 1.96 -16.02 1.91
CA VAL A 198 0.88 -15.51 1.05
C VAL A 198 0.66 -14.01 1.25
N TYR A 199 0.78 -13.53 2.48
CA TYR A 199 0.77 -12.10 2.78
C TYR A 199 1.92 -11.39 2.04
N MET A 200 3.15 -11.91 2.10
CA MET A 200 4.28 -11.33 1.35
C MET A 200 4.05 -11.38 -0.16
N CYS A 201 3.40 -12.44 -0.67
CA CYS A 201 3.00 -12.53 -2.07
C CYS A 201 2.13 -11.34 -2.49
N GLY A 202 1.06 -11.06 -1.74
CA GLY A 202 0.21 -9.90 -2.03
C GLY A 202 0.94 -8.57 -1.82
N LEU A 203 1.74 -8.43 -0.76
CA LEU A 203 2.45 -7.20 -0.43
C LEU A 203 3.47 -6.80 -1.51
N PHE A 204 4.16 -7.76 -2.12
CA PHE A 204 5.18 -7.49 -3.14
C PHE A 204 4.65 -7.49 -4.57
N SER A 205 3.39 -7.85 -4.79
CA SER A 205 2.84 -8.05 -6.15
C SER A 205 2.79 -6.81 -7.06
N GLN A 206 2.89 -5.59 -6.51
CA GLN A 206 3.03 -4.33 -7.28
C GLN A 206 4.25 -3.52 -6.81
N LEU A 207 5.29 -4.17 -6.28
CA LEU A 207 6.47 -3.46 -5.78
C LEU A 207 7.22 -2.71 -6.89
N ASP A 208 7.06 -3.15 -8.14
CA ASP A 208 7.54 -2.49 -9.35
C ASP A 208 7.00 -1.08 -9.52
N GLU A 209 5.76 -0.81 -9.11
CA GLU A 209 5.17 0.52 -9.14
C GLU A 209 5.93 1.53 -8.26
N LEU A 210 6.43 1.07 -7.10
CA LEU A 210 7.21 1.92 -6.19
C LEU A 210 8.69 2.01 -6.58
N MET A 211 9.24 0.96 -7.20
CA MET A 211 10.67 0.89 -7.52
C MET A 211 11.02 1.37 -8.93
N GLY A 212 10.05 1.42 -9.84
CA GLY A 212 10.29 1.79 -11.24
C GLY A 212 11.15 0.78 -12.00
N GLU A 213 11.15 -0.49 -11.56
CA GLU A 213 11.91 -1.60 -12.15
C GLU A 213 10.98 -2.80 -12.39
N PRO A 214 11.21 -3.66 -13.41
CA PRO A 214 10.39 -4.85 -13.63
C PRO A 214 10.34 -5.77 -12.41
N ILE A 215 9.13 -6.22 -12.04
CA ILE A 215 8.90 -6.96 -10.80
C ILE A 215 9.77 -8.22 -10.66
N GLY A 216 9.99 -8.97 -11.74
CA GLY A 216 10.86 -10.15 -11.73
C GLY A 216 12.29 -9.82 -11.29
N ASN A 217 12.86 -8.69 -11.72
CA ASN A 217 14.20 -8.27 -11.32
C ASN A 217 14.28 -7.91 -9.83
N ILE A 218 13.20 -7.36 -9.29
CA ILE A 218 13.08 -7.03 -7.87
C ILE A 218 13.05 -8.31 -7.05
N LEU A 219 12.17 -9.26 -7.41
CA LEU A 219 11.99 -10.50 -6.66
C LEU A 219 13.23 -11.41 -6.71
N HIS A 220 14.01 -11.41 -7.80
CA HIS A 220 15.26 -12.18 -7.88
C HIS A 220 16.32 -11.77 -6.85
N ARG A 221 16.20 -10.60 -6.23
CA ARG A 221 17.16 -10.11 -5.21
C ARG A 221 16.88 -10.66 -3.82
N ILE A 222 15.76 -11.34 -3.62
CA ILE A 222 15.35 -11.92 -2.34
C ILE A 222 15.00 -13.40 -2.52
N PRO A 223 15.36 -14.28 -1.56
CA PRO A 223 15.09 -15.71 -1.68
C PRO A 223 13.64 -16.01 -1.28
N LEU A 224 12.72 -15.70 -2.18
CA LEU A 224 11.31 -16.07 -2.05
C LEU A 224 11.08 -17.50 -2.54
N SER A 225 9.96 -18.10 -2.12
CA SER A 225 9.55 -19.39 -2.65
C SER A 225 9.15 -19.27 -4.12
N GLU A 226 9.34 -20.35 -4.89
CA GLU A 226 8.87 -20.42 -6.29
C GLU A 226 7.37 -20.12 -6.40
N ARG A 227 6.57 -20.52 -5.39
CA ARG A 227 5.12 -20.24 -5.36
C ARG A 227 4.80 -18.74 -5.36
N VAL A 228 5.60 -17.94 -4.65
CA VAL A 228 5.44 -16.48 -4.63
C VAL A 228 5.88 -15.89 -5.98
N TYR A 229 7.01 -16.34 -6.51
CA TYR A 229 7.50 -15.86 -7.81
C TYR A 229 6.51 -16.20 -8.93
N ASP A 230 6.01 -17.43 -8.96
CA ASP A 230 5.05 -17.88 -9.96
C ASP A 230 3.75 -17.08 -9.89
N ALA A 231 3.23 -16.84 -8.70
CA ALA A 231 1.99 -16.07 -8.56
C ALA A 231 2.12 -14.62 -9.02
N ILE A 232 3.26 -13.97 -8.73
CA ILE A 232 3.46 -12.55 -9.08
C ILE A 232 3.90 -12.37 -10.55
N VAL A 233 4.86 -13.17 -11.00
CA VAL A 233 5.54 -12.96 -12.28
C VAL A 233 4.91 -13.78 -13.40
N THR A 234 4.72 -15.08 -13.18
CA THR A 234 4.16 -15.96 -14.21
C THR A 234 2.63 -16.00 -14.20
N ARG A 235 2.01 -15.47 -13.14
CA ARG A 235 0.57 -15.52 -12.87
C ARG A 235 0.04 -16.95 -12.84
N THR A 236 0.80 -17.84 -12.20
CA THR A 236 0.45 -19.25 -12.06
C THR A 236 0.68 -19.74 -10.63
N GLY A 237 0.29 -20.99 -10.38
CA GLY A 237 0.51 -21.63 -9.09
C GLY A 237 -0.59 -21.33 -8.06
N PRO A 238 -0.42 -21.81 -6.82
CA PRO A 238 -1.51 -21.90 -5.85
C PRO A 238 -1.95 -20.55 -5.28
N TYR A 239 -1.13 -19.49 -5.36
CA TYR A 239 -1.48 -18.17 -4.83
C TYR A 239 -2.05 -17.23 -5.90
N ALA A 240 -1.89 -17.55 -7.19
CA ALA A 240 -2.33 -16.69 -8.29
C ALA A 240 -3.83 -16.39 -8.22
N PRO A 241 -4.75 -17.36 -8.01
CA PRO A 241 -6.19 -17.06 -7.97
C PRO A 241 -6.57 -16.07 -6.88
N SER A 242 -6.05 -16.25 -5.67
CA SER A 242 -6.30 -15.35 -4.54
C SER A 242 -5.71 -13.96 -4.77
N LEU A 243 -4.52 -13.89 -5.37
CA LEU A 243 -3.84 -12.63 -5.68
C LEU A 243 -4.58 -11.87 -6.79
N GLU A 244 -4.95 -12.54 -7.87
CA GLU A 244 -5.70 -11.95 -8.99
C GLU A 244 -7.07 -11.46 -8.55
N MET A 245 -7.77 -12.22 -7.71
CA MET A 245 -9.03 -11.79 -7.11
C MET A 245 -8.83 -10.55 -6.22
N ALA A 246 -7.79 -10.51 -5.39
CA ALA A 246 -7.48 -9.34 -4.58
C ALA A 246 -7.20 -8.09 -5.45
N CYS A 247 -6.43 -8.23 -6.53
CA CYS A 247 -6.20 -7.16 -7.50
C CYS A 247 -7.50 -6.72 -8.20
N ALA A 248 -8.36 -7.67 -8.61
CA ALA A 248 -9.61 -7.35 -9.29
C ALA A 248 -10.57 -6.56 -8.40
N LEU A 249 -10.62 -6.89 -7.10
CA LEU A 249 -11.44 -6.18 -6.10
C LEU A 249 -11.01 -4.73 -5.85
N GLU A 250 -9.78 -4.35 -6.19
CA GLU A 250 -9.33 -2.95 -6.13
C GLU A 250 -9.92 -2.11 -7.28
N THR A 251 -10.43 -2.77 -8.32
CA THR A 251 -11.00 -2.13 -9.51
C THR A 251 -12.52 -2.20 -9.53
N SER A 252 -13.15 -1.36 -10.34
CA SER A 252 -14.60 -1.40 -10.58
C SER A 252 -15.01 -2.44 -11.64
N ASP A 253 -14.12 -3.35 -12.05
CA ASP A 253 -14.38 -4.33 -13.10
C ASP A 253 -15.12 -5.57 -12.56
N ALA A 254 -16.44 -5.46 -12.52
CA ALA A 254 -17.30 -6.57 -12.14
C ALA A 254 -17.23 -7.77 -13.12
N SER A 255 -16.76 -7.59 -14.35
CA SER A 255 -16.62 -8.68 -15.32
C SER A 255 -15.41 -9.55 -15.01
N ALA A 256 -14.28 -8.94 -14.68
CA ALA A 256 -13.07 -9.64 -14.24
C ALA A 256 -13.33 -10.49 -12.98
N ILE A 257 -14.04 -9.93 -11.98
CA ILE A 257 -14.40 -10.66 -10.76
C ILE A 257 -15.24 -11.89 -11.08
N ARG A 258 -16.27 -11.76 -11.93
CA ARG A 258 -17.14 -12.89 -12.31
C ARG A 258 -16.35 -13.98 -13.03
N GLN A 259 -15.49 -13.60 -13.96
CA GLN A 259 -14.66 -14.55 -14.69
C GLN A 259 -13.72 -15.32 -13.76
N LEU A 260 -13.06 -14.63 -12.82
CA LEU A 260 -12.19 -15.28 -11.84
C LEU A 260 -12.95 -16.24 -10.91
N CYS A 261 -14.20 -15.92 -10.56
CA CYS A 261 -15.06 -16.85 -9.81
C CYS A 261 -15.35 -18.14 -10.61
N GLU A 262 -15.65 -18.00 -11.90
CA GLU A 262 -15.93 -19.14 -12.79
C GLU A 262 -14.68 -20.01 -13.00
N ASP A 263 -13.54 -19.39 -13.28
CA ASP A 263 -12.28 -20.07 -13.60
C ASP A 263 -11.68 -20.82 -12.40
N ASN A 264 -11.88 -20.30 -11.18
CA ASN A 264 -11.25 -20.82 -9.95
C ASN A 264 -12.24 -21.43 -8.97
N THR A 265 -13.51 -21.62 -9.35
CA THR A 265 -14.58 -22.16 -8.50
C THR A 265 -14.72 -21.43 -7.16
N LEU A 266 -14.49 -20.10 -7.15
CA LEU A 266 -14.61 -19.28 -5.96
C LEU A 266 -16.06 -18.82 -5.77
N GLU A 267 -16.59 -18.95 -4.55
CA GLU A 267 -17.93 -18.46 -4.26
C GLU A 267 -17.92 -16.96 -3.93
N LEU A 268 -18.83 -16.20 -4.56
CA LEU A 268 -18.96 -14.75 -4.33
C LEU A 268 -19.24 -14.42 -2.85
N GLU A 269 -19.94 -15.30 -2.13
CA GLU A 269 -20.19 -15.13 -0.70
C GLU A 269 -18.89 -15.17 0.12
N GLU A 270 -17.99 -16.10 -0.20
CA GLU A 270 -16.70 -16.23 0.48
C GLU A 270 -15.80 -15.03 0.20
N ILE A 271 -15.78 -14.56 -1.04
CA ILE A 271 -15.04 -13.36 -1.45
C ILE A 271 -15.55 -12.13 -0.69
N ASN A 272 -16.86 -11.90 -0.68
CA ASN A 272 -17.48 -10.79 0.03
C ASN A 272 -17.21 -10.88 1.55
N ARG A 273 -17.25 -12.08 2.12
CA ARG A 273 -16.96 -12.30 3.54
C ARG A 273 -15.49 -11.98 3.85
N ALA A 274 -14.56 -12.39 2.99
CA ALA A 274 -13.14 -12.07 3.13
C ALA A 274 -12.91 -10.55 3.06
N LEU A 275 -13.52 -9.88 2.08
CA LEU A 275 -13.45 -8.42 1.93
C LEU A 275 -13.97 -7.70 3.18
N LEU A 276 -15.17 -8.04 3.64
CA LEU A 276 -15.77 -7.42 4.83
C LEU A 276 -14.94 -7.66 6.09
N ARG A 277 -14.33 -8.84 6.25
CA ARG A 277 -13.41 -9.14 7.37
C ARG A 277 -12.19 -8.24 7.33
N VAL A 278 -11.55 -8.08 6.18
CA VAL A 278 -10.38 -7.19 6.03
C VAL A 278 -10.76 -5.75 6.34
N LEU A 279 -11.85 -5.25 5.75
CA LEU A 279 -12.33 -3.89 5.98
C LEU A 279 -12.72 -3.64 7.45
N SER A 280 -13.30 -4.62 8.14
CA SER A 280 -13.66 -4.49 9.56
C SER A 280 -12.46 -4.34 10.50
N ASN A 281 -11.27 -4.80 10.06
CA ASN A 281 -10.03 -4.69 10.82
C ASN A 281 -9.30 -3.36 10.57
N LEU A 282 -9.79 -2.51 9.66
CA LEU A 282 -9.22 -1.19 9.41
C LEU A 282 -9.69 -0.20 10.48
N GLU A 283 -8.79 0.14 11.39
CA GLU A 283 -9.00 1.26 12.30
C GLU A 283 -8.73 2.58 11.57
N VAL A 284 -9.78 3.24 11.11
CA VAL A 284 -9.68 4.62 10.62
C VAL A 284 -9.63 5.56 11.82
N VAL A 285 -8.43 5.94 12.24
CA VAL A 285 -8.23 6.96 13.28
C VAL A 285 -8.79 8.29 12.76
N ARG A 286 -10.01 8.64 13.20
CA ARG A 286 -10.57 9.96 12.95
C ARG A 286 -9.86 10.94 13.89
N HIS A 287 -9.07 11.86 13.34
CA HIS A 287 -8.52 12.95 14.14
C HIS A 287 -9.69 13.85 14.58
N PRO A 288 -9.90 14.04 15.90
CA PRO A 288 -10.93 14.96 16.38
C PRO A 288 -10.46 16.39 16.10
N GLY A 289 -11.00 17.03 15.06
CA GLY A 289 -10.58 18.42 14.76
C GLY A 289 -10.92 19.01 13.38
N HIS A 290 -11.76 18.39 12.56
CA HIS A 290 -12.36 19.03 11.38
C HIS A 290 -13.86 18.84 11.39
#